data_AF-A0AA37HUB1-F1
#
_entry.id   AF-A0AA37HUB1-F1
#
_cell.length_a   1.000
_cell.length_b   1.000
_cell.length_c   1.000
_cell.angle_alpha   90.00
_cell.angle_beta   90.00
_cell.angle_gamma   90.00
#
_symmetry.space_group_name_H-M   'P 1'
#
loop_
_entity.id
_entity.type
_entity.pdbx_description
1 polymer ?
#
loop_
_entity_poly.entity_id
_entity_poly.type
_entity_poly.pdbx_seq_one_letter_code
_entity_poly.pdbx_strand_id
1 'polypeptide(L)'
;MTQTPSAHGWAPVGGGDLGDLIRGHDWAGTPLGAMAVWPGPVRTIVQTLLLSPVPMVAGWGREGILVYNHGYAEVCGPRHPRAMGGRLLEIWPEARTFNAHVIGSGLAGKPLSFHAQELELWRLERFRSELSRRRGVHAAVWI
;
A
#
# COMPACT_ATOMS: atom_id res chain seq x y z
N MET A 1 -40.12 -9.91 -9.30
CA MET A 1 -39.27 -8.85 -9.88
C MET A 1 -37.82 -9.22 -9.62
N THR A 2 -37.20 -9.91 -10.57
CA THR A 2 -35.77 -10.28 -10.52
C THR A 2 -34.97 -9.08 -10.97
N GLN A 3 -34.31 -8.41 -10.02
CA GLN A 3 -33.43 -7.29 -10.29
C GLN A 3 -32.16 -7.86 -10.97
N THR A 4 -31.97 -7.57 -12.24
CA THR A 4 -30.72 -7.82 -12.97
C THR A 4 -29.63 -7.00 -12.29
N PRO A 5 -28.53 -7.59 -11.79
CA PRO A 5 -27.44 -6.80 -11.22
C PRO A 5 -26.83 -5.96 -12.33
N SER A 6 -27.11 -4.66 -12.29
CA SER A 6 -26.51 -3.67 -13.16
C SER A 6 -24.98 -3.78 -13.04
N ALA A 7 -24.28 -3.79 -14.17
CA ALA A 7 -22.82 -3.85 -14.25
C ALA A 7 -22.17 -2.58 -13.64
N HIS A 8 -22.21 -2.47 -12.31
CA HIS A 8 -21.48 -1.46 -11.57
C HIS A 8 -20.12 -2.06 -11.24
N GLY A 9 -19.07 -1.49 -11.83
CA GLY A 9 -17.69 -1.83 -11.49
C GLY A 9 -17.50 -1.75 -9.98
N TRP A 10 -16.70 -2.66 -9.43
CA TRP A 10 -16.39 -2.63 -8.00
C TRP A 10 -15.59 -1.36 -7.67
N ALA A 11 -15.88 -0.77 -6.51
CA ALA A 11 -15.09 0.28 -5.90
C ALA A 11 -15.02 0.06 -4.38
N PRO A 12 -13.91 0.42 -3.71
CA PRO A 12 -13.81 0.32 -2.27
C PRO A 12 -14.74 1.31 -1.58
N VAL A 13 -15.27 0.91 -0.42
CA VAL A 13 -16.16 1.74 0.41
C VAL A 13 -15.44 2.27 1.64
N GLY A 14 -15.79 3.49 2.07
CA GLY A 14 -15.15 4.15 3.21
C GLY A 14 -13.75 4.70 2.88
N GLY A 15 -12.90 4.81 3.90
CA GLY A 15 -11.50 5.23 3.75
C GLY A 15 -11.24 6.74 3.73
N GLY A 16 -12.29 7.58 3.84
CA GLY A 16 -12.17 9.04 3.78
C GLY A 16 -11.39 9.52 2.55
N ASP A 17 -10.51 10.50 2.73
CA ASP A 17 -9.66 11.07 1.68
C ASP A 17 -8.81 10.00 0.96
N LEU A 18 -8.37 8.94 1.65
CA LEU A 18 -7.61 7.86 1.02
C LEU A 18 -8.51 6.97 0.16
N GLY A 19 -9.75 6.75 0.59
CA GLY A 19 -10.77 6.08 -0.23
C GLY A 19 -11.10 6.89 -1.49
N ASP A 20 -11.21 8.21 -1.35
CA ASP A 20 -11.41 9.14 -2.47
C ASP A 20 -10.20 9.12 -3.41
N LEU A 21 -8.98 9.16 -2.87
CA LEU A 21 -7.74 9.09 -3.66
C LEU A 21 -7.63 7.78 -4.45
N ILE A 22 -7.96 6.63 -3.83
CA ILE A 22 -7.98 5.35 -4.55
C ILE A 22 -9.04 5.38 -5.65
N ARG A 23 -10.24 5.89 -5.37
CA ARG A 23 -11.32 5.94 -6.38
C ARG A 23 -11.00 6.89 -7.54
N GLY A 24 -10.26 7.97 -7.28
CA GLY A 24 -9.87 8.97 -8.27
C GLY A 24 -8.56 8.69 -9.02
N HIS A 25 -7.80 7.67 -8.65
CA HIS A 25 -6.52 7.37 -9.29
C HIS A 25 -6.70 6.67 -10.65
N ASP A 26 -5.87 7.03 -11.64
CA ASP A 26 -5.83 6.36 -12.94
C ASP A 26 -5.11 5.00 -12.84
N TRP A 27 -5.85 4.00 -12.36
CA TRP A 27 -5.32 2.64 -12.25
C TRP A 27 -5.10 1.95 -13.60
N ALA A 28 -5.77 2.40 -14.67
CA ALA A 28 -5.61 1.83 -15.99
C ALA A 28 -4.19 2.06 -16.54
N GLY A 29 -3.54 3.16 -16.13
CA GLY A 29 -2.13 3.42 -16.41
C GLY A 29 -1.14 2.58 -15.60
N THR A 30 -1.60 1.75 -14.66
CA THR A 30 -0.74 0.90 -13.82
C THR A 30 -0.83 -0.58 -14.24
N PRO A 31 0.19 -1.40 -13.93
CA PRO A 31 0.10 -2.85 -14.10
C PRO A 31 -1.04 -3.55 -13.35
N LEU A 32 -1.67 -2.88 -12.37
CA LEU A 32 -2.85 -3.40 -11.67
C LEU A 32 -4.12 -3.32 -12.53
N GLY A 33 -4.11 -2.45 -13.54
CA GLY A 33 -5.23 -2.20 -14.46
C GLY A 33 -6.39 -1.46 -13.81
N ALA A 34 -7.41 -1.14 -14.60
CA ALA A 34 -8.59 -0.42 -14.13
C ALA A 34 -9.29 -1.16 -12.97
N MET A 35 -9.79 -0.43 -11.97
CA MET A 35 -10.46 -1.02 -10.80
C MET A 35 -11.61 -1.98 -11.15
N ALA A 36 -12.33 -1.71 -12.25
CA ALA A 36 -13.42 -2.55 -12.72
C ALA A 36 -12.99 -4.00 -12.99
N VAL A 37 -11.73 -4.24 -13.36
CA VAL A 37 -11.18 -5.56 -13.69
C VAL A 37 -10.29 -6.14 -12.59
N TRP A 38 -10.18 -5.49 -11.43
CA TRP A 38 -9.36 -6.02 -10.34
C TRP A 38 -9.85 -7.40 -9.90
N PRO A 39 -8.95 -8.38 -9.70
CA PRO A 39 -9.31 -9.68 -9.15
C PRO A 39 -9.92 -9.56 -7.73
N GLY A 40 -10.79 -10.50 -7.36
CA GLY A 40 -11.41 -10.56 -6.03
C GLY A 40 -10.42 -10.42 -4.85
N PRO A 41 -9.26 -11.10 -4.85
CA PRO A 41 -8.26 -10.95 -3.80
C PRO A 41 -7.73 -9.51 -3.63
N VAL A 42 -7.48 -8.80 -4.73
CA VAL A 42 -7.05 -7.38 -4.68
C VAL A 42 -8.12 -6.53 -4.00
N ARG A 43 -9.38 -6.71 -4.40
CA ARG A 43 -10.52 -5.98 -3.83
C ARG A 43 -10.61 -6.17 -2.32
N THR A 44 -10.49 -7.42 -1.87
CA THR A 44 -10.50 -7.77 -0.44
C THR A 44 -9.34 -7.14 0.31
N ILE A 45 -8.12 -7.19 -0.23
CA ILE A 45 -6.94 -6.59 0.40
C ILE A 45 -7.11 -5.08 0.52
N VAL A 46 -7.53 -4.39 -0.55
CA VAL A 46 -7.73 -2.94 -0.53
C VAL A 46 -8.82 -2.53 0.45
N GLN A 47 -9.94 -3.26 0.50
CA GLN A 47 -10.98 -2.99 1.50
C GLN A 47 -10.47 -3.20 2.93
N THR A 48 -9.64 -4.23 3.14
CA THR A 48 -9.02 -4.51 4.46
C THR A 48 -8.08 -3.39 4.88
N LEU A 49 -7.22 -2.91 3.97
CA LEU A 49 -6.31 -1.80 4.21
C LEU A 49 -7.07 -0.57 4.69
N LEU A 50 -8.13 -0.19 3.98
CA LEU A 50 -8.91 1.03 4.26
C LEU A 50 -9.67 0.98 5.60
N LEU A 51 -10.02 -0.21 6.08
CA LEU A 51 -10.73 -0.38 7.35
C LEU A 51 -9.79 -0.54 8.55
N SER A 52 -8.49 -0.75 8.32
CA SER A 52 -7.52 -0.95 9.38
C SER A 52 -7.07 0.38 10.00
N PRO A 53 -7.06 0.51 11.34
CA PRO A 53 -6.45 1.65 12.02
C PRO A 53 -4.92 1.55 12.11
N VAL A 54 -4.33 0.42 11.72
CA VAL A 54 -2.88 0.19 11.74
C VAL A 54 -2.29 0.61 10.40
N PRO A 55 -1.12 1.30 10.36
CA PRO A 55 -0.43 1.61 9.10
C PRO A 55 -0.17 0.36 8.27
N MET A 56 -0.72 0.31 7.06
CA MET A 56 -0.58 -0.83 6.16
C MET A 56 -0.44 -0.40 4.69
N VAL A 57 0.33 -1.19 3.94
CA VAL A 57 0.54 -1.08 2.50
C VAL A 57 0.49 -2.46 1.87
N ALA A 58 -0.07 -2.55 0.67
CA ALA A 58 0.08 -3.69 -0.24
C ALA A 58 0.91 -3.26 -1.45
N GLY A 59 1.85 -4.13 -1.86
CA GLY A 59 2.59 -4.01 -3.11
C GLY A 59 2.13 -5.09 -4.08
N TRP A 60 1.50 -4.72 -5.18
CA TRP A 60 0.95 -5.70 -6.14
C TRP A 60 1.89 -5.98 -7.31
N GLY A 61 2.04 -7.27 -7.63
CA GLY A 61 2.77 -7.75 -8.79
C GLY A 61 4.28 -7.52 -8.73
N ARG A 62 4.95 -7.76 -9.85
CA ARG A 62 6.43 -7.69 -9.96
C ARG A 62 6.99 -6.28 -9.75
N GLU A 63 6.18 -5.27 -10.00
CA GLU A 63 6.57 -3.86 -9.87
C GLU A 63 6.27 -3.29 -8.47
N GLY A 64 5.56 -4.06 -7.62
CA GLY A 64 5.18 -3.64 -6.28
C GLY A 64 4.31 -2.38 -6.30
N ILE A 65 3.21 -2.41 -7.06
CA ILE A 65 2.29 -1.27 -7.18
C ILE A 65 1.63 -1.01 -5.83
N LEU A 66 1.81 0.20 -5.30
CA LEU A 66 1.44 0.54 -3.94
C LEU A 66 -0.03 0.93 -3.80
N VAL A 67 -0.71 0.27 -2.88
CA VAL A 67 -2.01 0.70 -2.33
C VAL A 67 -1.88 0.71 -0.81
N TYR A 68 -2.29 1.79 -0.15
CA TYR A 68 -2.07 1.95 1.29
C TYR A 68 -3.17 2.75 1.97
N ASN A 69 -3.22 2.64 3.29
CA ASN A 69 -4.22 3.33 4.11
C ASN A 69 -3.68 4.63 4.73
N HIS A 70 -4.56 5.35 5.43
CA HIS A 70 -4.22 6.63 6.05
C HIS A 70 -3.01 6.54 6.99
N GLY A 71 -2.92 5.49 7.82
CA GLY A 71 -1.79 5.32 8.72
C GLY A 71 -0.44 5.18 8.01
N TYR A 72 -0.42 4.57 6.81
CA TYR A 72 0.79 4.46 6.01
C TYR A 72 1.05 5.71 5.15
N ALA A 73 0.05 6.56 4.91
CA ALA A 73 0.27 7.85 4.26
C ALA A 73 1.27 8.73 5.06
N GLU A 74 1.23 8.65 6.40
CA GLU A 74 2.22 9.30 7.26
C GLU A 74 3.64 8.78 7.01
N VAL A 75 3.80 7.47 6.79
CA VAL A 75 5.09 6.84 6.44
C VAL A 75 5.57 7.35 5.09
N CYS A 76 4.68 7.50 4.10
CA CYS A 76 5.02 8.07 2.80
C CYS A 76 5.50 9.54 2.91
N GLY A 77 5.05 10.28 3.92
CA GLY A 77 5.42 11.68 4.15
C GLY A 77 5.28 12.52 2.87
N PRO A 78 6.34 13.21 2.41
CA PRO A 78 6.29 14.05 1.20
C PRO A 78 6.09 13.27 -0.11
N ARG A 79 6.08 11.93 -0.07
CA ARG A 79 5.76 11.07 -1.21
C ARG A 79 4.25 10.82 -1.33
N HIS A 80 3.46 11.12 -0.31
CA HIS A 80 2.01 11.16 -0.47
C HIS A 80 1.61 12.46 -1.20
N PRO A 81 0.68 12.44 -2.18
CA PRO A 81 -0.07 11.28 -2.68
C PRO A 81 0.60 10.51 -3.82
N ARG A 82 1.71 10.99 -4.41
CA ARG A 82 2.33 10.36 -5.61
C ARG A 82 2.72 8.89 -5.45
N ALA A 83 2.90 8.43 -4.21
CA ALA A 83 3.18 7.03 -3.91
C ALA A 83 1.98 6.11 -4.18
N MET A 84 0.75 6.62 -4.19
CA MET A 84 -0.45 5.82 -4.51
C MET A 84 -0.37 5.39 -5.98
N GLY A 85 -0.46 4.09 -6.23
CA GLY A 85 -0.27 3.50 -7.57
C GLY A 85 1.18 3.53 -8.09
N GLY A 86 2.12 4.03 -7.28
CA GLY A 86 3.53 4.09 -7.63
C GLY A 86 4.23 2.73 -7.51
N ARG A 87 5.39 2.59 -8.16
CA ARG A 87 6.24 1.39 -8.07
C ARG A 87 7.13 1.43 -6.83
N LEU A 88 7.09 0.39 -6.00
CA LEU A 88 7.80 0.37 -4.71
C LEU A 88 9.29 0.76 -4.81
N LEU A 89 10.01 0.25 -5.82
CA LEU A 89 11.45 0.50 -6.00
C LEU A 89 11.79 1.91 -6.52
N GLU A 90 10.80 2.62 -7.08
CA GLU A 90 10.94 4.01 -7.54
C GLU A 90 10.50 5.00 -6.46
N ILE A 91 9.53 4.61 -5.64
CA ILE A 91 9.09 5.41 -4.49
C ILE A 91 10.16 5.42 -3.39
N TRP A 92 10.84 4.29 -3.16
CA TRP A 92 11.87 4.14 -2.13
C TRP A 92 13.22 3.69 -2.72
N PRO A 93 13.89 4.54 -3.53
CA PRO A 93 15.18 4.20 -4.11
C PRO A 93 16.25 3.91 -3.04
N GLU A 94 16.19 4.57 -1.88
CA GLU A 94 17.10 4.36 -0.76
C GLU A 94 17.00 2.94 -0.16
N ALA A 95 15.81 2.33 -0.23
CA ALA A 95 15.54 0.99 0.30
C ALA A 95 15.38 -0.06 -0.82
N ARG A 96 15.88 0.23 -2.04
CA ARG A 96 15.66 -0.61 -3.22
C ARG A 96 16.07 -2.07 -3.01
N THR A 97 17.24 -2.34 -2.45
CA THR A 97 17.73 -3.73 -2.24
C THR A 97 16.82 -4.49 -1.28
N PHE A 98 16.43 -3.84 -0.18
CA PHE A 98 15.49 -4.40 0.80
C PHE A 98 14.13 -4.68 0.17
N ASN A 99 13.56 -3.71 -0.54
CA ASN A 99 12.25 -3.84 -1.17
C ASN A 99 12.26 -4.86 -2.33
N ALA A 100 13.36 -5.00 -3.06
CA ALA A 100 13.51 -6.04 -4.08
C ALA A 100 13.49 -7.44 -3.45
N HIS A 101 14.12 -7.60 -2.28
CA HIS A 101 14.04 -8.85 -1.51
C HIS A 101 12.60 -9.14 -1.05
N VAL A 102 11.89 -8.13 -0.52
CA VAL A 102 10.49 -8.24 -0.10
C VAL A 102 9.58 -8.67 -1.27
N ILE A 103 9.68 -8.01 -2.43
CA ILE A 103 8.94 -8.39 -3.63
C ILE A 103 9.27 -9.83 -4.04
N GLY A 104 10.57 -10.17 -4.07
CA GLY A 104 11.03 -11.51 -4.45
C GLY A 104 10.47 -12.61 -3.55
N SER A 105 10.43 -12.38 -2.24
CA SER A 105 9.88 -13.35 -1.28
C SER A 105 8.36 -13.53 -1.47
N GLY A 106 7.62 -12.43 -1.66
CA GLY A 106 6.19 -12.49 -1.92
C GLY A 106 5.78 -13.23 -3.16
N LEU A 107 6.47 -12.94 -4.27
CA LEU A 107 6.24 -13.64 -5.54
C LEU A 107 6.57 -15.14 -5.43
N ALA A 108 7.43 -15.53 -4.50
CA ALA A 108 7.74 -16.92 -4.18
C ALA A 108 6.76 -17.54 -3.15
N GLY A 109 5.72 -16.81 -2.72
CA GLY A 109 4.75 -17.26 -1.72
C GLY A 109 5.33 -17.41 -0.32
N LYS A 110 6.44 -16.70 -0.01
CA LYS A 110 7.15 -16.82 1.27
C LYS A 110 6.91 -15.56 2.12
N PRO A 111 6.37 -15.72 3.34
CA PRO A 111 6.18 -14.59 4.24
C PRO A 111 7.52 -14.08 4.78
N LEU A 112 7.59 -12.78 5.08
CA LEU A 112 8.68 -12.15 5.82
C LEU A 112 8.13 -11.41 7.03
N SER A 113 8.86 -11.46 8.14
CA SER A 113 8.59 -10.65 9.31
C SER A 113 9.90 -10.02 9.76
N PHE A 114 9.86 -8.73 10.07
CA PHE A 114 11.01 -7.99 10.57
C PHE A 114 10.67 -7.44 11.94
N HIS A 115 11.61 -7.57 12.88
CA HIS A 115 11.49 -7.08 14.24
C HIS A 115 12.53 -6.00 14.48
N ALA A 116 12.11 -4.85 15.01
CA ALA A 116 12.98 -3.70 15.25
C ALA A 116 13.79 -3.29 14.00
N GLN A 117 13.21 -3.47 12.81
CA GLN A 117 13.83 -2.99 11.57
C GLN A 117 13.89 -1.47 11.62
N GLU A 118 15.10 -0.94 11.56
CA GLU A 118 15.31 0.49 11.40
C GLU A 118 14.84 0.88 10.00
N LEU A 119 13.83 1.73 9.97
CA LEU A 119 13.30 2.38 8.76
C LEU A 119 13.46 3.88 8.96
N GLU A 120 14.08 4.55 7.99
CA GLU A 120 14.11 6.01 8.00
C GLU A 120 12.73 6.54 7.59
N LEU A 121 11.95 6.94 8.60
CA LEU A 121 10.60 7.45 8.41
C LEU A 121 10.62 8.98 8.36
N TRP A 122 9.93 9.54 7.38
CA TRP A 122 9.63 10.98 7.35
C TRP A 122 8.47 11.27 8.30
N ARG A 123 8.72 12.00 9.39
CA ARG A 123 7.68 12.40 10.33
C ARG A 123 7.74 13.91 10.57
N LEU A 124 6.63 14.61 10.29
CA LEU A 124 6.43 16.04 10.62
C LEU A 124 7.59 16.95 10.17
N GLU A 125 7.90 16.95 8.87
CA GLU A 125 8.89 17.84 8.24
C GLU A 125 10.31 17.79 8.84
N ARG A 126 10.63 16.74 9.61
CA ARG A 126 11.96 16.56 10.20
C ARG A 126 12.48 15.14 9.97
N PHE A 127 13.70 15.05 9.44
CA PHE A 127 14.45 13.81 9.40
C PHE A 127 14.82 13.39 10.83
N ARG A 128 14.42 12.18 11.24
CA ARG A 128 14.80 11.59 12.52
C ARG A 128 15.37 10.21 12.28
N SER A 129 16.68 10.05 12.50
CA SER A 129 17.25 8.74 12.79
C SER A 129 16.95 8.41 14.26
N GLU A 130 16.01 7.51 14.52
CA GLU A 130 15.64 7.17 15.88
C GLU A 130 16.54 6.04 16.42
N LEU A 131 17.58 6.43 17.18
CA LEU A 131 18.26 5.55 18.11
C LEU A 131 17.25 5.03 19.14
N SER A 132 16.92 3.74 19.03
CA SER A 132 16.36 2.84 20.05
C SER A 132 15.87 3.52 21.35
N ARG A 133 14.57 3.84 21.41
CA ARG A 133 13.68 3.46 22.54
C ARG A 133 12.25 4.01 22.36
N ARG A 134 11.33 3.05 22.24
CA ARG A 134 9.88 3.07 22.54
C ARG A 134 8.91 3.32 21.37
N ARG A 135 8.06 2.30 21.20
CA ARG A 135 6.93 2.09 20.27
C ARG A 135 7.36 1.76 18.84
N GLY A 136 7.59 0.46 18.62
CA GLY A 136 7.79 -0.08 17.29
C GLY A 136 6.63 0.30 16.38
N VAL A 137 6.94 0.94 15.26
CA VAL A 137 6.01 0.99 14.14
C VAL A 137 6.04 -0.40 13.54
N HIS A 138 5.02 -1.20 13.84
CA HIS A 138 4.83 -2.49 13.19
C HIS A 138 4.31 -2.22 11.78
N ALA A 139 5.23 -1.97 10.84
CA ALA A 139 4.92 -2.07 9.42
C ALA A 139 4.94 -3.56 9.05
N ALA A 140 3.77 -4.20 9.12
CA ALA A 140 3.64 -5.55 8.60
C ALA A 140 3.44 -5.46 7.08
N VAL A 141 4.44 -5.91 6.33
CA VAL A 141 4.29 -6.16 4.89
C VAL A 141 3.61 -7.52 4.76
N TRP A 142 2.31 -7.50 4.51
CA TRP A 142 1.56 -8.70 4.14
C TRP A 142 1.48 -8.79 2.62
N ILE A 143 1.67 -10.00 2.10
CA ILE A 143 1.50 -10.35 0.68
C ILE A 143 0.44 -11.43 0.63
#